data_AF-A0A958K4S9-F1
#
_entry.id   AF-A0A958K4S9-F1
#
_cell.length_a   1.000
_cell.length_b   1.000
_cell.length_c   1.000
_cell.angle_alpha   90.00
_cell.angle_beta   90.00
_cell.angle_gamma   90.00
#
_symmetry.space_group_name_H-M   'P 1'
#
loop_
_entity.id
_entity.type
_entity.pdbx_description
1 polymer ?
#
loop_
_entity_poly.entity_id
_entity_poly.type
_entity_poly.pdbx_seq_one_letter_code
_entity_poly.pdbx_strand_id
1 'polypeptide(L)'
;MEEVFLGNISHLLQGVPLVGGSAGDDLQFNKTFVYSRGAFHQDAAVLLLVETNLKVEPFKFQHFKPSDSDMVITSADPKTRRVFEIDGAPAAEEYARILGLPIDDLTPQVFSTYPVMLQIGLNWYVRSIQKVNEDGSLT
;
A
#
# COMPACT_ATOMS: atom_id res chain seq x y z
N MET A 1 -4.45 -11.93 2.37
CA MET A 1 -3.98 -10.53 2.28
C MET A 1 -2.83 -10.34 3.25
N GLU A 2 -1.73 -9.74 2.80
CA GLU A 2 -0.50 -9.54 3.60
C GLU A 2 -0.78 -8.85 4.94
N GLU A 3 -1.61 -7.80 4.97
CA GLU A 3 -1.93 -7.05 6.19
C GLU A 3 -2.56 -7.91 7.29
N VAL A 4 -3.43 -8.87 6.93
CA VAL A 4 -4.00 -9.82 7.90
C VAL A 4 -2.95 -10.80 8.41
N PHE A 5 -2.10 -11.29 7.50
CA PHE A 5 -0.99 -12.18 7.87
C PHE A 5 -0.01 -11.48 8.82
N LEU A 6 0.44 -10.26 8.48
CA LEU A 6 1.34 -9.45 9.29
C LEU A 6 0.69 -9.06 10.63
N GLY A 7 -0.60 -8.71 10.65
CA GLY A 7 -1.32 -8.40 11.88
C GLY A 7 -1.34 -9.59 12.85
N ASN A 8 -1.60 -10.79 12.34
CA ASN A 8 -1.58 -12.02 13.14
C ASN A 8 -0.17 -12.34 13.65
N ILE A 9 0.85 -12.27 12.80
CA ILE A 9 2.25 -12.52 13.20
C ILE A 9 2.72 -11.49 14.23
N SER A 10 2.43 -10.20 14.02
CA SER A 10 2.78 -9.13 14.96
C SER A 10 2.12 -9.33 16.32
N HIS A 11 0.88 -9.82 16.36
CA HIS A 11 0.19 -10.12 17.61
C HIS A 11 0.83 -11.30 18.36
N LEU A 12 1.29 -12.32 17.63
CA LEU A 12 1.93 -13.51 18.21
C LEU A 12 3.35 -13.21 18.72
N LEU A 13 4.12 -12.38 18.02
CA LEU A 13 5.53 -12.11 18.30
C LEU A 13 5.75 -10.88 19.22
N GLN A 14 4.68 -10.26 19.72
CA GLN A 14 4.65 -9.19 20.73
C GLN A 14 5.95 -8.40 20.93
N GLY A 15 6.16 -7.36 20.12
CA GLY A 15 7.28 -6.44 20.28
C GLY A 15 8.55 -6.81 19.52
N VAL A 16 8.60 -7.97 18.85
CA VAL A 16 9.66 -8.28 17.88
C VAL A 16 9.47 -7.42 16.62
N PRO A 17 10.49 -6.66 16.19
CA PRO A 17 10.42 -5.89 14.94
C PRO A 17 10.18 -6.81 13.73
N LEU A 18 9.27 -6.40 12.85
CA LEU A 18 8.96 -7.11 11.61
C LEU A 18 9.41 -6.28 10.41
N VAL A 19 10.13 -6.91 9.48
CA VAL A 19 10.54 -6.33 8.20
C VAL A 19 10.27 -7.34 7.11
N GLY A 20 9.69 -6.88 6.00
CA GLY A 20 9.34 -7.72 4.86
C GLY A 20 8.51 -6.96 3.83
N GLY A 21 7.89 -7.71 2.92
CA GLY A 21 6.95 -7.18 1.94
C GLY A 21 6.31 -8.30 1.13
N SER A 22 5.27 -7.95 0.37
CA SER A 22 4.66 -8.84 -0.62
C SER A 22 5.57 -9.14 -1.81
N ALA A 23 5.38 -10.31 -2.42
CA ALA A 23 5.89 -10.60 -3.75
C ALA A 23 5.15 -9.74 -4.79
N GLY A 24 5.86 -9.30 -5.83
CA GLY A 24 5.32 -8.55 -6.96
C GLY A 24 5.39 -9.35 -8.26
N ASP A 25 4.66 -8.91 -9.28
CA ASP A 25 4.57 -9.55 -10.60
C ASP A 25 4.75 -8.55 -11.74
N ASP A 26 5.70 -7.63 -11.58
CA ASP A 26 6.07 -6.64 -12.60
C ASP A 26 4.88 -5.79 -13.10
N LEU A 27 4.04 -5.36 -12.15
CA LEU A 27 2.86 -4.53 -12.37
C LEU A 27 1.79 -5.19 -13.26
N GLN A 28 1.85 -6.50 -13.47
CA GLN A 28 0.82 -7.25 -14.20
C GLN A 28 -0.44 -7.50 -13.35
N PHE A 29 -0.30 -7.53 -12.02
CA PHE A 29 -1.37 -7.72 -11.05
C PHE A 29 -2.25 -8.95 -11.32
N ASN A 30 -1.65 -10.03 -11.80
CA ASN A 30 -2.28 -11.31 -12.09
C ASN A 30 -1.91 -12.36 -11.04
N LYS A 31 -0.62 -12.63 -10.84
CA LYS A 31 -0.13 -13.72 -9.96
C LYS A 31 1.27 -13.44 -9.43
N THR A 32 1.41 -13.55 -8.12
CA THR A 32 2.70 -13.43 -7.43
C THR A 32 3.17 -14.80 -6.94
N PHE A 33 4.48 -14.95 -6.82
CA PHE A 33 5.11 -16.20 -6.41
C PHE A 33 6.20 -15.94 -5.38
N VAL A 34 6.36 -16.88 -4.45
CA VAL A 34 7.49 -16.93 -3.52
C VAL A 34 8.33 -18.15 -3.87
N TYR A 35 9.63 -17.96 -4.08
CA TYR A 35 10.56 -19.07 -4.31
C TYR A 35 11.11 -19.59 -2.99
N SER A 36 10.95 -20.90 -2.74
CA SER A 36 11.49 -21.55 -1.55
C SER A 36 11.74 -23.03 -1.81
N ARG A 37 12.88 -23.52 -1.31
CA ARG A 37 13.28 -24.93 -1.38
C ARG A 37 13.23 -25.52 -2.81
N GLY A 38 13.70 -24.78 -3.80
CA GLY A 38 13.80 -25.29 -5.17
C GLY A 38 12.56 -25.09 -6.04
N ALA A 39 11.46 -24.54 -5.51
CA ALA A 39 10.19 -24.39 -6.23
C ALA A 39 9.52 -23.03 -6.01
N PHE A 40 8.65 -22.65 -6.94
CA PHE A 40 7.78 -21.46 -6.83
C PHE A 40 6.44 -21.85 -6.21
N HIS A 41 5.99 -21.07 -5.24
CA HIS A 41 4.76 -21.29 -4.50
C HIS A 41 3.82 -20.08 -4.64
N GLN A 42 2.54 -20.34 -4.80
CA GLN A 42 1.47 -19.34 -4.72
C GLN A 42 0.82 -19.39 -3.33
N ASP A 43 0.15 -18.30 -2.94
CA ASP A 43 -0.56 -18.19 -1.66
C ASP A 43 0.31 -18.57 -0.44
N ALA A 44 1.60 -18.23 -0.54
CA ALA A 44 2.62 -18.62 0.42
C ALA A 44 3.37 -17.40 0.95
N ALA A 45 3.92 -17.55 2.15
CA ALA A 45 4.84 -16.59 2.76
C ALA A 45 6.05 -17.35 3.32
N VAL A 46 7.21 -16.70 3.30
CA VAL A 46 8.42 -17.19 3.98
C VAL A 46 8.66 -16.30 5.19
N LEU A 47 8.79 -16.92 6.36
CA LEU A 47 9.08 -16.24 7.62
C LEU A 47 10.47 -16.67 8.11
N LEU A 48 11.30 -15.70 8.47
CA LEU A 48 12.58 -15.91 9.13
C LEU A 48 12.54 -15.24 10.51
N LEU A 49 12.75 -16.04 11.56
CA LEU A 49 12.95 -15.52 12.91
C LEU A 49 14.45 -15.55 13.22
N VAL A 50 15.00 -14.40 13.61
CA VAL A 50 16.42 -14.26 13.93
C VAL A 50 16.55 -13.89 15.41
N GLU A 51 17.30 -14.69 16.15
CA GLU A 51 17.72 -14.37 17.51
C GLU A 51 19.19 -13.95 17.49
N THR A 52 19.49 -12.83 18.15
CA THR A 52 20.86 -12.31 18.25
C THR A 52 21.04 -11.51 19.53
N ASN A 53 22.26 -11.43 20.03
CA ASN A 53 22.66 -10.56 21.13
C ASN A 53 22.98 -9.12 20.67
N LEU A 54 22.90 -8.84 19.37
CA LEU A 54 23.10 -7.51 18.80
C LEU A 54 21.80 -6.69 18.82
N LYS A 55 21.93 -5.37 18.87
CA LYS A 55 20.79 -4.46 18.69
C LYS A 55 20.34 -4.50 17.23
N VAL A 56 19.04 -4.73 17.00
CA VAL A 56 18.42 -4.70 15.68
C VAL A 56 17.46 -3.52 15.61
N GLU A 57 17.61 -2.68 14.58
CA GLU A 57 16.72 -1.56 14.33
C GLU A 57 16.27 -1.57 12.86
N PRO A 58 14.95 -1.67 12.58
CA PRO A 58 14.46 -1.50 11.23
C PRO A 58 14.63 -0.03 10.81
N PHE A 59 15.13 0.19 9.60
CA PHE A 59 15.15 1.50 8.99
C PHE A 59 14.40 1.45 7.65
N LYS A 60 13.78 2.57 7.28
CA LYS A 60 13.07 2.73 6.03
C LYS A 60 13.62 3.95 5.32
N PHE A 61 13.78 3.85 4.01
CA PHE A 61 14.08 4.96 3.14
C PHE A 61 12.93 5.17 2.16
N GLN A 62 12.51 6.42 1.96
CA GLN A 62 11.50 6.79 0.97
C GLN A 62 11.85 8.15 0.37
N HIS A 63 11.53 8.35 -0.91
CA HIS A 63 11.82 9.58 -1.64
C HIS A 63 10.67 10.60 -1.62
N PHE A 64 9.56 10.28 -0.96
CA PHE A 64 8.36 11.10 -0.92
C PHE A 64 8.26 11.92 0.37
N LYS A 65 7.78 13.15 0.23
CA LYS A 65 7.40 14.05 1.32
C LYS A 65 5.91 14.38 1.19
N PRO A 66 5.18 14.54 2.32
CA PRO A 66 3.78 14.95 2.27
C PRO A 66 3.65 16.33 1.64
N SER A 67 2.57 16.52 0.87
CA SER A 67 2.11 17.83 0.41
C SER A 67 1.39 18.59 1.53
N ASP A 68 1.06 19.85 1.28
CA ASP A 68 0.21 20.67 2.16
C ASP A 68 -1.29 20.34 2.03
N SER A 69 -1.65 19.46 1.09
CA SER A 69 -3.02 19.00 0.87
C SER A 69 -3.31 17.73 1.68
N ASP A 70 -4.27 17.83 2.58
CA ASP A 70 -4.87 16.70 3.27
C ASP A 70 -6.09 16.18 2.48
N MET A 71 -6.35 14.88 2.59
CA MET A 71 -7.49 14.19 1.99
C MET A 71 -8.16 13.32 3.04
N VAL A 72 -9.49 13.34 3.09
CA VAL A 72 -10.28 12.46 3.96
C VAL A 72 -11.02 11.44 3.12
N ILE A 73 -10.77 10.15 3.36
CA ILE A 73 -11.57 9.09 2.77
C ILE A 73 -12.94 9.08 3.45
N THR A 74 -14.00 9.47 2.73
CA THR A 74 -15.37 9.55 3.28
C THR A 74 -16.20 8.31 2.98
N SER A 75 -15.85 7.54 1.94
CA SER A 75 -16.50 6.27 1.60
C SER A 75 -15.53 5.29 0.95
N ALA A 76 -15.45 4.07 1.46
CA ALA A 76 -14.59 3.01 0.94
C ALA A 76 -15.09 1.61 1.36
N ASP A 77 -14.72 0.60 0.57
CA ASP A 77 -14.83 -0.82 0.94
C ASP A 77 -13.42 -1.42 1.15
N PRO A 78 -13.00 -1.63 2.40
CA PRO A 78 -11.69 -2.22 2.72
C PRO A 78 -11.52 -3.65 2.21
N LYS A 79 -12.61 -4.42 2.03
CA LYS A 79 -12.52 -5.82 1.58
C LYS A 79 -12.11 -5.92 0.13
N THR A 80 -12.65 -5.05 -0.71
CA THR A 80 -12.31 -4.96 -2.15
C THR A 80 -11.20 -3.93 -2.42
N ARG A 81 -10.75 -3.21 -1.39
CA ARG A 81 -9.74 -2.14 -1.46
C ARG A 81 -10.15 -1.02 -2.42
N ARG A 82 -11.44 -0.66 -2.39
CA ARG A 82 -12.01 0.39 -3.24
C ARG A 82 -12.32 1.63 -2.42
N VAL A 83 -11.88 2.78 -2.90
CA VAL A 83 -12.24 4.10 -2.38
C VAL A 83 -13.29 4.69 -3.31
N PHE A 84 -14.48 4.97 -2.79
CA PHE A 84 -15.58 5.55 -3.55
C PHE A 84 -15.62 7.07 -3.45
N GLU A 85 -15.28 7.62 -2.28
CA GLU A 85 -15.31 9.06 -2.05
C GLU A 85 -14.09 9.57 -1.29
N ILE A 86 -13.65 10.76 -1.68
CA ILE A 86 -12.64 11.58 -1.02
C ILE A 86 -13.30 12.95 -0.76
N ASP A 87 -13.18 13.46 0.45
CA ASP A 87 -13.70 14.76 0.89
C ASP A 87 -15.20 14.99 0.56
N GLY A 88 -15.98 13.91 0.53
CA GLY A 88 -17.42 13.94 0.22
C GLY A 88 -17.77 14.03 -1.27
N ALA A 89 -16.79 13.86 -2.15
CA ALA A 89 -16.94 13.84 -3.60
C ALA A 89 -16.43 12.52 -4.23
N PRO A 90 -16.82 12.17 -5.47
CA PRO A 90 -16.34 10.96 -6.14
C PRO A 90 -14.80 10.90 -6.17
N ALA A 91 -14.24 9.74 -5.79
CA ALA A 91 -12.82 9.61 -5.49
C ALA A 91 -11.90 10.04 -6.64
N ALA A 92 -12.15 9.58 -7.88
CA ALA A 92 -11.34 9.95 -9.02
C ALA A 92 -11.43 11.44 -9.37
N GLU A 93 -12.64 12.03 -9.31
CA GLU A 93 -12.84 13.45 -9.60
C GLU A 93 -12.12 14.34 -8.58
N GLU A 94 -12.26 14.01 -7.29
CA GLU A 94 -11.64 14.80 -6.23
C GLU A 94 -10.12 14.67 -6.24
N TYR A 95 -9.59 13.46 -6.47
CA TYR A 95 -8.15 13.27 -6.60
C TYR A 95 -7.59 14.05 -7.81
N ALA A 96 -8.27 14.02 -8.96
CA ALA A 96 -7.88 14.81 -10.13
C ALA A 96 -7.91 16.33 -9.83
N ARG A 97 -8.95 16.80 -9.13
CA ARG A 97 -9.10 18.20 -8.70
C ARG A 97 -7.95 18.64 -7.81
N ILE A 98 -7.55 17.82 -6.84
CA ILE A 98 -6.43 18.10 -5.92
C ILE A 98 -5.11 18.19 -6.68
N LEU A 99 -4.89 17.31 -7.66
CA LEU A 99 -3.70 17.35 -8.51
C LEU A 99 -3.74 18.47 -9.57
N GLY A 100 -4.90 19.09 -9.79
CA GLY A 100 -5.09 20.07 -10.86
C GLY A 100 -5.02 19.45 -12.26
N LEU A 101 -5.40 18.18 -12.40
CA LEU A 101 -5.38 17.42 -13.65
C LEU A 101 -6.81 17.10 -14.14
N PRO A 102 -7.02 16.92 -15.46
CA PRO A 102 -8.21 16.25 -15.97
C PRO A 102 -8.32 14.81 -15.43
N ILE A 103 -9.54 14.33 -15.22
CA ILE A 103 -9.78 12.95 -14.77
C ILE A 103 -9.22 11.91 -15.75
N ASP A 104 -9.26 12.20 -17.04
CA ASP A 104 -8.76 11.31 -18.10
C ASP A 104 -7.22 11.16 -18.09
N ASP A 105 -6.52 12.07 -17.40
CA ASP A 105 -5.07 12.02 -17.25
C ASP A 105 -4.62 11.18 -16.03
N LEU A 106 -5.57 10.64 -15.25
CA LEU A 106 -5.29 9.75 -14.11
C LEU A 106 -4.80 8.37 -14.58
N THR A 107 -3.51 8.33 -14.88
CA THR A 107 -2.79 7.13 -15.34
C THR A 107 -1.99 6.47 -14.22
N PRO A 108 -1.58 5.19 -14.37
CA PRO A 108 -0.64 4.54 -13.45
C PRO A 108 0.64 5.35 -13.19
N GLN A 109 1.14 6.05 -14.20
CA GLN A 109 2.30 6.94 -14.08
C GLN A 109 2.01 8.13 -13.17
N VAL A 110 0.82 8.74 -13.29
CA VAL A 110 0.38 9.83 -12.38
C VAL A 110 0.28 9.31 -10.95
N PHE A 111 -0.33 8.14 -10.72
CA PHE A 111 -0.42 7.56 -9.37
C PHE A 111 0.93 7.18 -8.75
N SER A 112 1.91 6.81 -9.58
CA SER A 112 3.29 6.58 -9.12
C SER A 112 4.02 7.89 -8.82
N THR A 113 3.69 8.97 -9.52
CA THR A 113 4.33 10.30 -9.35
C THR A 113 3.76 11.04 -8.14
N TYR A 114 2.45 10.92 -7.91
CA TYR A 114 1.71 11.61 -6.86
C TYR A 114 1.03 10.60 -5.91
N PRO A 115 1.78 9.70 -5.25
CA PRO A 115 1.15 8.70 -4.38
C PRO A 115 0.48 9.37 -3.18
N VAL A 116 -0.50 8.69 -2.60
CA VAL A 116 -1.11 9.12 -1.35
C VAL A 116 -0.23 8.69 -0.17
N MET A 117 -0.23 9.50 0.88
CA MET A 117 0.58 9.25 2.08
C MET A 117 -0.31 9.14 3.30
N LEU A 118 -0.22 8.01 4.00
CA LEU A 118 -0.93 7.75 5.24
C LEU A 118 -0.02 8.07 6.44
N GLN A 119 -0.50 8.90 7.36
CA GLN A 119 0.19 9.16 8.62
C GLN A 119 -0.28 8.18 9.71
N ILE A 120 0.64 7.45 10.34
CA ILE A 120 0.36 6.63 11.53
C ILE A 120 1.38 7.00 12.60
N GLY A 121 0.90 7.63 13.67
CA GLY A 121 1.76 8.24 14.68
C GLY A 121 2.66 9.31 14.07
N LEU A 122 3.99 9.15 14.23
CA LEU A 122 4.98 10.08 13.67
C LEU A 122 5.52 9.64 12.30
N ASN A 123 4.99 8.55 11.72
CA ASN A 123 5.52 7.94 10.51
C ASN A 123 4.55 8.10 9.33
N TRP A 124 5.12 8.37 8.15
CA TRP A 124 4.39 8.43 6.89
C TRP A 124 4.55 7.14 6.10
N TYR A 125 3.49 6.63 5.48
CA TYR A 125 3.49 5.42 4.66
C TYR A 125 2.95 5.74 3.28
N VAL A 126 3.76 5.47 2.26
CA VAL A 126 3.37 5.69 0.86
C VAL A 126 2.39 4.58 0.43
N ARG A 127 1.37 4.98 -0.32
CA ARG A 127 0.40 4.10 -0.97
C ARG A 127 0.16 4.66 -2.38
N SER A 128 0.23 3.78 -3.37
CA SER A 128 -0.12 4.15 -4.74
C SER A 128 -1.50 3.60 -5.07
N ILE A 129 -2.27 4.42 -5.76
CA ILE A 129 -3.47 3.99 -6.46
C ILE A 129 -2.99 3.17 -7.66
N GLN A 130 -3.57 1.99 -7.86
CA GLN A 130 -3.36 1.15 -9.02
C GLN A 130 -4.11 1.70 -10.24
N LYS A 131 -5.40 2.05 -10.09
CA LYS A 131 -6.25 2.47 -11.22
C LYS A 131 -7.52 3.22 -10.81
N VAL A 132 -8.12 3.89 -11.79
CA VAL A 132 -9.53 4.29 -11.78
C VAL A 132 -10.39 3.13 -12.29
N ASN A 133 -11.47 2.82 -11.58
CA ASN A 133 -12.48 1.84 -12.01
C ASN A 133 -13.57 2.51 -12.86
N GLU A 134 -14.38 1.71 -13.57
CA GLU A 134 -15.45 2.22 -14.45
C GLU A 134 -16.49 3.09 -13.72
N ASP A 135 -16.68 2.87 -12.42
CA ASP A 135 -17.60 3.63 -11.56
C ASP A 135 -16.95 4.88 -10.91
N GLY A 136 -15.72 5.22 -11.30
CA GLY A 136 -14.96 6.34 -10.74
C GLY A 136 -14.32 6.08 -9.37
N SER A 137 -14.45 4.86 -8.82
CA SER A 137 -13.73 4.48 -7.60
C SER A 137 -12.24 4.21 -7.87
N LEU A 138 -11.42 4.39 -6.85
CA LEU A 138 -9.97 4.16 -6.91
C LEU A 138 -9.60 2.84 -6.21
N THR A 139 -8.66 2.10 -6.79
CA THR A 139 -8.04 0.89 -6.19
C THR A 139 -6.54 1.06 -6.20
#